data_AF-A0A2V7W713-F1
#
_entry.id   AF-A0A2V7W713-F1
#
_cell.length_a   1.000
_cell.length_b   1.000
_cell.length_c   1.000
_cell.angle_alpha   90.00
_cell.angle_beta   90.00
_cell.angle_gamma   90.00
#
_symmetry.space_group_name_H-M   'P 1'
#
loop_
_entity.id
_entity.type
_entity.pdbx_description
1 polymer ?
#
loop_
_entity_poly.entity_id
_entity_poly.type
_entity_poly.pdbx_seq_one_letter_code
_entity_poly.pdbx_strand_id
1 'polypeptide(L)'
;MLKNFLAYLNERFPPIANVLLILTYYSSNQFLAFALTQHLSKQHPVMHYDRWSFLGMLMLVSFFFHVRVFDEHKDYEEDCRYFPNRVLQRGLVTLRHLKIAGGIAITMEIVIAALRGPQALTAWAIAFGFSLLMLREFFARDFLKRYFLLYATSHMLVMPLLSLLVFSFATRRWPWDAPPWFWVYAFVGFFVTFNWEVSRKIRAPEQEIDGVESYTKIFGTFGAAYLVLAIRAIDTALVASVGHHLGVSRWFYVALVALYAVCLFGFFQYRFRPTPRHAKMMEVYAGMYMIVFDLLVAVELVRKYGLR
;
A
#
# COMPACT_ATOMS: atom_id res chain seq x y z
N MET A 1 3.62 3.48 -29.79
CA MET A 1 3.05 4.06 -28.54
C MET A 1 2.68 2.99 -27.51
N LEU A 2 1.80 2.03 -27.82
CA LEU A 2 1.36 1.02 -26.84
C LEU A 2 2.53 0.21 -26.21
N LYS A 3 3.48 -0.25 -27.02
CA LYS A 3 4.68 -0.96 -26.56
C LYS A 3 5.53 -0.12 -25.58
N ASN A 4 5.68 1.17 -25.85
CA ASN A 4 6.44 2.09 -25.00
C ASN A 4 5.69 2.38 -23.69
N PHE A 5 4.37 2.50 -23.76
CA PHE A 5 3.53 2.68 -22.58
C PHE A 5 3.51 1.43 -21.70
N LEU A 6 3.45 0.24 -22.29
CA LEU A 6 3.59 -1.04 -21.58
C LEU A 6 4.98 -1.19 -20.96
N ALA A 7 6.05 -0.74 -21.65
CA ALA A 7 7.39 -0.70 -21.08
C ALA A 7 7.45 0.23 -19.86
N TYR A 8 6.84 1.42 -19.94
CA TYR A 8 6.70 2.33 -18.81
C TYR A 8 5.92 1.69 -17.64
N LEU A 9 4.79 1.04 -17.92
CA LEU A 9 4.02 0.34 -16.89
C LEU A 9 4.86 -0.77 -16.25
N ASN A 10 5.52 -1.63 -17.03
CA ASN A 10 6.36 -2.69 -16.47
C ASN A 10 7.52 -2.16 -15.62
N GLU A 11 8.07 -0.98 -15.93
CA GLU A 11 9.15 -0.37 -15.15
C GLU A 11 8.64 0.34 -13.88
N ARG A 12 7.55 1.10 -13.97
CA ARG A 12 7.12 2.05 -12.92
C ARG A 12 5.85 1.65 -12.19
N PHE A 13 5.00 0.84 -12.81
CA PHE A 13 3.74 0.33 -12.27
C PHE A 13 3.47 -1.10 -12.79
N PRO A 14 4.28 -2.11 -12.37
CA PRO A 14 4.19 -3.46 -12.92
C PRO A 14 2.75 -4.01 -12.79
N PRO A 15 2.04 -4.28 -13.90
CA PRO A 15 0.60 -4.52 -13.84
C PRO A 15 0.22 -5.72 -12.97
N ILE A 16 0.94 -6.84 -13.12
CA ILE A 16 0.64 -8.09 -12.40
C ILE A 16 0.82 -7.90 -10.89
N ALA A 17 1.94 -7.32 -10.46
CA ALA A 17 2.23 -7.13 -9.04
C ALA A 17 1.24 -6.15 -8.39
N ASN A 18 0.93 -5.04 -9.05
CA ASN A 18 -0.02 -4.05 -8.53
C ASN A 18 -1.45 -4.58 -8.52
N VAL A 19 -1.89 -5.31 -9.55
CA VAL A 19 -3.23 -5.92 -9.56
C VAL A 19 -3.37 -6.96 -8.46
N LEU A 20 -2.36 -7.81 -8.23
CA LEU A 20 -2.39 -8.80 -7.14
C LEU A 20 -2.42 -8.12 -5.75
N LEU A 21 -1.60 -7.09 -5.55
CA LEU A 21 -1.59 -6.31 -4.32
C LEU A 21 -2.96 -5.66 -4.09
N ILE A 22 -3.53 -5.01 -5.10
CA ILE A 22 -4.80 -4.29 -4.97
C ILE A 22 -5.97 -5.26 -4.78
N LEU A 23 -5.95 -6.41 -5.45
CA LEU A 23 -6.97 -7.43 -5.28
C LEU A 23 -6.98 -7.99 -3.85
N THR A 24 -5.81 -8.32 -3.31
CA THR A 24 -5.68 -8.82 -1.94
C THR A 24 -6.04 -7.74 -0.92
N TYR A 25 -5.48 -6.53 -1.05
CA TYR A 25 -5.76 -5.37 -0.19
C TYR A 25 -7.24 -4.96 -0.20
N TYR A 26 -7.87 -4.88 -1.38
CA TYR A 26 -9.29 -4.52 -1.47
C TYR A 26 -10.17 -5.59 -0.84
N SER A 27 -9.88 -6.86 -1.10
CA SER A 27 -10.64 -7.99 -0.55
C SER A 27 -10.55 -8.05 0.98
N SER A 28 -9.35 -7.88 1.54
CA SER A 28 -9.13 -7.89 2.99
C SER A 28 -9.91 -6.75 3.66
N ASN A 29 -9.81 -5.53 3.13
CA ASN A 29 -10.50 -4.35 3.64
C ASN A 29 -12.03 -4.44 3.48
N GLN A 30 -12.52 -4.90 2.33
CA GLN A 30 -13.97 -5.04 2.08
C GLN A 30 -14.59 -6.05 3.05
N PHE A 31 -13.99 -7.23 3.17
CA PHE A 31 -14.51 -8.28 4.05
C PHE A 31 -14.43 -7.87 5.52
N LEU A 32 -13.38 -7.17 5.90
CA LEU A 32 -13.27 -6.65 7.26
C LEU A 32 -14.34 -5.57 7.53
N ALA A 33 -14.57 -4.69 6.56
CA ALA A 33 -15.61 -3.66 6.64
C ALA A 33 -16.99 -4.30 6.84
N PHE A 34 -17.31 -5.36 6.10
CA PHE A 34 -18.55 -6.13 6.28
C PHE A 34 -18.61 -6.81 7.65
N ALA A 35 -17.57 -7.54 8.04
CA ALA A 35 -17.52 -8.23 9.32
C ALA A 35 -17.79 -7.28 10.50
N LEU A 36 -17.03 -6.19 10.59
CA LEU A 36 -17.14 -5.24 11.70
C LEU A 36 -18.46 -4.45 11.67
N THR A 37 -18.96 -4.11 10.49
CA THR A 37 -20.22 -3.38 10.35
C THR A 37 -21.43 -4.23 10.69
N GLN A 38 -21.45 -5.49 10.23
CA GLN A 38 -22.58 -6.40 10.44
C GLN A 38 -22.61 -6.95 11.87
N HIS A 39 -21.45 -7.08 12.53
CA HIS A 39 -21.37 -7.32 13.98
C HIS A 39 -22.08 -6.24 14.79
N LEU A 40 -21.84 -4.97 14.48
CA LEU A 40 -22.53 -3.86 15.14
C LEU A 40 -24.05 -3.89 14.90
N SER A 41 -24.46 -4.34 13.71
CA SER A 41 -25.87 -4.45 13.34
C SER A 41 -26.54 -5.77 13.76
N LYS A 42 -25.83 -6.66 14.50
CA LYS A 42 -26.30 -8.00 14.92
C LYS A 42 -26.78 -8.88 13.76
N GLN A 43 -26.27 -8.64 12.55
CA GLN A 43 -26.56 -9.45 11.37
C GLN A 43 -25.46 -10.49 11.18
N HIS A 44 -25.81 -11.69 10.71
CA HIS A 44 -24.80 -12.68 10.31
C HIS A 44 -23.99 -12.13 9.15
N PRO A 45 -22.66 -11.92 9.33
CA PRO A 45 -21.88 -11.36 8.25
C PRO A 45 -21.80 -12.34 7.10
N VAL A 46 -21.87 -11.84 5.87
CA VAL A 46 -21.71 -12.67 4.67
C VAL A 46 -20.80 -11.96 3.69
N MET A 47 -19.69 -12.61 3.36
CA MET A 47 -18.75 -12.11 2.37
C MET A 47 -19.30 -12.39 0.99
N HIS A 48 -19.17 -11.43 0.08
CA HIS A 48 -19.62 -11.59 -1.29
C HIS A 48 -18.78 -10.70 -2.21
N TYR A 49 -18.61 -11.17 -3.44
CA TYR A 49 -18.13 -10.34 -4.52
C TYR A 49 -19.30 -9.99 -5.43
N ASP A 50 -19.51 -8.70 -5.64
CA ASP A 50 -20.50 -8.18 -6.57
C ASP A 50 -19.85 -7.30 -7.63
N ARG A 51 -20.66 -6.80 -8.57
CA ARG A 51 -20.19 -5.83 -9.58
C ARG A 51 -19.53 -4.61 -8.96
N TRP A 52 -19.95 -4.19 -7.76
CA TRP A 52 -19.37 -3.05 -7.07
C TRP A 52 -17.97 -3.40 -6.54
N SER A 53 -17.74 -4.62 -6.09
CA SER A 53 -16.43 -5.09 -5.66
C SER A 53 -15.40 -4.96 -6.78
N PHE A 54 -15.77 -5.34 -8.00
CA PHE A 54 -14.94 -5.12 -9.19
C PHE A 54 -14.70 -3.62 -9.48
N LEU A 55 -15.75 -2.80 -9.43
CA LEU A 55 -15.62 -1.36 -9.63
C LEU A 55 -14.75 -0.69 -8.55
N GLY A 56 -14.83 -1.13 -7.29
CA GLY A 56 -14.00 -0.63 -6.21
C GLY A 56 -12.53 -1.01 -6.36
N MET A 57 -12.23 -2.24 -6.83
CA MET A 57 -10.87 -2.64 -7.21
C MET A 57 -10.36 -1.77 -8.37
N LEU A 58 -11.18 -1.54 -9.40
CA LEU A 58 -10.82 -0.69 -10.53
C LEU A 58 -10.56 0.77 -10.10
N MET A 59 -11.36 1.28 -9.16
CA MET A 59 -11.15 2.60 -8.54
C MET A 59 -9.81 2.65 -7.79
N LEU A 60 -9.45 1.62 -7.01
CA LEU A 60 -8.14 1.57 -6.36
C LEU A 60 -6.99 1.48 -7.35
N VAL A 61 -7.08 0.65 -8.40
CA VAL A 61 -6.05 0.60 -9.46
C VAL A 61 -5.84 1.98 -10.07
N SER A 62 -6.93 2.68 -10.35
CA SER A 62 -6.89 4.05 -10.86
C SER A 62 -6.23 5.00 -9.88
N PHE A 63 -6.57 4.88 -8.58
CA PHE A 63 -6.03 5.72 -7.53
C PHE A 63 -4.51 5.55 -7.41
N PHE A 64 -4.03 4.31 -7.27
CA PHE A 64 -2.60 4.02 -7.21
C PHE A 64 -1.87 4.49 -8.48
N PHE A 65 -2.50 4.34 -9.65
CA PHE A 65 -1.95 4.84 -10.89
C PHE A 65 -1.89 6.37 -10.95
N HIS A 66 -2.92 7.09 -10.47
CA HIS A 66 -2.88 8.56 -10.46
C HIS A 66 -1.79 9.09 -9.52
N VAL A 67 -1.63 8.47 -8.33
CA VAL A 67 -0.60 8.88 -7.36
C VAL A 67 0.76 8.70 -8.00
N ARG A 68 0.93 7.59 -8.73
CA ARG A 68 2.15 7.33 -9.48
C ARG A 68 2.41 8.38 -10.55
N VAL A 69 1.38 8.76 -11.30
CA VAL A 69 1.49 9.84 -12.29
C VAL A 69 1.86 11.16 -11.64
N PHE A 70 1.32 11.49 -10.46
CA PHE A 70 1.68 12.69 -9.70
C PHE A 70 3.16 12.68 -9.32
N ASP A 71 3.67 11.56 -8.80
CA ASP A 71 5.08 11.43 -8.46
C ASP A 71 5.99 11.59 -9.69
N GLU A 72 5.64 11.04 -10.87
CA GLU A 72 6.45 11.24 -12.08
C GLU A 72 6.53 12.71 -12.51
N HIS A 73 5.48 13.51 -12.29
CA HIS A 73 5.51 14.95 -12.61
C HIS A 73 6.29 15.74 -11.57
N LYS A 74 6.16 15.37 -10.30
CA LYS A 74 6.84 16.00 -9.16
C LYS A 74 8.36 15.74 -9.19
N ASP A 75 8.76 14.52 -9.51
CA ASP A 75 10.14 14.05 -9.40
C ASP A 75 10.90 14.12 -10.74
N TYR A 76 10.27 14.62 -11.82
CA TYR A 76 10.84 14.59 -13.18
C TYR A 76 12.24 15.18 -13.28
N GLU A 77 12.46 16.38 -12.72
CA GLU A 77 13.75 17.07 -12.80
C GLU A 77 14.87 16.34 -12.06
N GLU A 78 14.56 15.76 -10.90
CA GLU A 78 15.52 14.99 -10.11
C GLU A 78 15.81 13.64 -10.78
N ASP A 79 14.78 12.98 -11.30
CA ASP A 79 14.93 11.73 -12.02
C ASP A 79 15.72 11.88 -13.33
N CYS A 80 15.62 13.02 -14.01
CA CYS A 80 16.48 13.33 -15.17
C CYS A 80 17.97 13.41 -14.78
N ARG A 81 18.29 13.83 -13.55
CA ARG A 81 19.68 13.93 -13.06
C ARG A 81 20.21 12.57 -12.59
N TYR A 82 19.43 11.84 -11.80
CA TYR A 82 19.90 10.61 -11.13
C TYR A 82 19.56 9.32 -11.87
N PHE A 83 18.55 9.34 -12.76
CA PHE A 83 18.05 8.15 -13.45
C PHE A 83 17.72 8.41 -14.93
N PRO A 84 18.67 8.91 -15.74
CA PRO A 84 18.43 9.27 -17.15
C PRO A 84 18.04 8.07 -18.04
N ASN A 85 18.32 6.85 -17.59
CA ASN A 85 18.09 5.62 -18.37
C ASN A 85 16.63 5.13 -18.37
N ARG A 86 15.76 5.71 -17.52
CA ARG A 86 14.35 5.32 -17.39
C ARG A 86 13.52 5.65 -18.64
N VAL A 87 12.44 4.91 -18.89
CA VAL A 87 11.62 5.02 -20.12
C VAL A 87 11.04 6.44 -20.31
N LEU A 88 10.61 7.10 -19.23
CA LEU A 88 10.09 8.46 -19.26
C LEU A 88 11.18 9.49 -19.60
N GLN A 89 12.34 9.40 -18.93
CA GLN A 89 13.48 10.31 -19.09
C GLN A 89 14.14 10.16 -20.48
N ARG A 90 14.04 8.98 -21.10
CA ARG A 90 14.44 8.73 -22.49
C ARG A 90 13.49 9.32 -23.53
N GLY A 91 12.35 9.87 -23.12
CA GLY A 91 11.36 10.47 -24.03
C GLY A 91 10.51 9.46 -24.81
N LEU A 92 10.57 8.16 -24.48
CA LEU A 92 9.74 7.13 -25.14
C LEU A 92 8.25 7.27 -24.80
N VAL A 93 7.98 7.86 -23.63
CA VAL A 93 6.68 8.34 -23.14
C VAL A 93 6.89 9.78 -22.68
N THR A 94 5.90 10.65 -22.83
CA THR A 94 6.00 12.07 -22.44
C THR A 94 5.14 12.34 -21.22
N LEU A 95 5.48 13.39 -20.45
CA LEU A 95 4.64 13.87 -19.36
C LEU A 95 3.22 14.20 -19.83
N ARG A 96 3.04 14.67 -21.07
CA ARG A 96 1.71 14.90 -21.64
C ARG A 96 0.88 13.62 -21.74
N HIS A 97 1.48 12.50 -22.17
CA HIS A 97 0.81 11.20 -22.19
C HIS A 97 0.41 10.76 -20.78
N LEU A 98 1.30 10.92 -19.79
CA LEU A 98 1.00 10.59 -18.40
C LEU A 98 -0.08 11.49 -17.82
N LYS A 99 -0.09 12.80 -18.13
CA LYS A 99 -1.12 13.74 -17.71
C LYS A 99 -2.51 13.34 -18.23
N ILE A 100 -2.60 12.93 -19.50
CA ILE A 100 -3.86 12.43 -20.08
C ILE A 100 -4.29 11.13 -19.38
N ALA A 101 -3.37 10.18 -19.20
CA ALA A 101 -3.67 8.90 -18.54
C ALA A 101 -4.11 9.10 -17.08
N GLY A 102 -3.44 9.97 -16.33
CA GLY A 102 -3.82 10.33 -14.96
C GLY A 102 -5.17 11.05 -14.91
N GLY A 103 -5.47 11.94 -15.86
CA GLY A 103 -6.78 12.59 -15.97
C GLY A 103 -7.92 11.61 -16.28
N ILE A 104 -7.65 10.58 -17.09
CA ILE A 104 -8.60 9.48 -17.35
C ILE A 104 -8.82 8.67 -16.06
N ALA A 105 -7.75 8.33 -15.34
CA ALA A 105 -7.84 7.59 -14.07
C ALA A 105 -8.68 8.34 -13.03
N ILE A 106 -8.40 9.64 -12.82
CA ILE A 106 -9.15 10.49 -11.89
C ILE A 106 -10.62 10.61 -12.32
N THR A 107 -10.89 10.81 -13.61
CA THR A 107 -12.28 10.82 -14.13
C THR A 107 -13.00 9.50 -13.83
N MET A 108 -12.33 8.37 -14.05
CA MET A 108 -12.88 7.05 -13.77
C MET A 108 -13.16 6.86 -12.27
N GLU A 109 -12.28 7.33 -11.40
CA GLU A 109 -12.50 7.30 -9.95
C GLU A 109 -13.73 8.11 -9.54
N ILE A 110 -13.86 9.35 -10.04
CA ILE A 110 -15.00 10.23 -9.77
C ILE A 110 -16.30 9.56 -10.20
N VAL A 111 -16.34 9.03 -11.43
CA VAL A 111 -17.53 8.36 -11.97
C VAL A 111 -17.89 7.15 -11.11
N ILE A 112 -16.93 6.28 -10.79
CA ILE A 112 -17.17 5.09 -9.98
C ILE A 112 -17.66 5.45 -8.56
N ALA A 113 -17.01 6.42 -7.91
CA ALA A 113 -17.37 6.87 -6.57
C ALA A 113 -18.74 7.55 -6.54
N ALA A 114 -19.05 8.40 -7.52
CA ALA A 114 -20.35 9.06 -7.63
C ALA A 114 -21.48 8.06 -7.89
N LEU A 115 -21.27 7.08 -8.78
CA LEU A 115 -22.23 6.00 -9.04
C LEU A 115 -22.49 5.15 -7.79
N ARG A 116 -21.49 4.99 -6.92
CA ARG A 116 -21.62 4.21 -5.70
C ARG A 116 -22.46 4.92 -4.63
N GLY A 117 -22.38 6.25 -4.56
CA GLY A 117 -23.16 7.10 -3.67
C GLY A 117 -22.33 8.20 -2.97
N PRO A 118 -22.99 9.14 -2.28
CA PRO A 118 -22.32 10.30 -1.67
C PRO A 118 -21.26 9.90 -0.63
N GLN A 119 -21.46 8.80 0.10
CA GLN A 119 -20.51 8.35 1.13
C GLN A 119 -19.18 7.90 0.51
N ALA A 120 -19.24 7.16 -0.61
CA ALA A 120 -18.06 6.75 -1.34
C ALA A 120 -17.36 7.94 -2.01
N LEU A 121 -18.14 8.87 -2.57
CA LEU A 121 -17.61 10.11 -3.15
C LEU A 121 -16.92 10.99 -2.10
N THR A 122 -17.47 11.10 -0.89
CA THR A 122 -16.84 11.84 0.22
C THR A 122 -15.54 11.17 0.67
N ALA A 123 -15.52 9.85 0.84
CA ALA A 123 -14.29 9.14 1.20
C ALA A 123 -13.22 9.28 0.09
N TRP A 124 -13.63 9.23 -1.18
CA TRP A 124 -12.75 9.48 -2.32
C TRP A 124 -12.22 10.92 -2.29
N ALA A 125 -13.08 11.91 -2.05
CA ALA A 125 -12.69 13.31 -2.00
C ALA A 125 -11.67 13.59 -0.88
N ILE A 126 -11.79 12.93 0.27
CA ILE A 126 -10.81 13.01 1.36
C ILE A 126 -9.47 12.41 0.91
N ALA A 127 -9.47 11.20 0.35
CA ALA A 127 -8.25 10.54 -0.11
C ALA A 127 -7.58 11.31 -1.27
N PHE A 128 -8.37 11.81 -2.22
CA PHE A 128 -7.91 12.63 -3.33
C PHE A 128 -7.38 13.99 -2.87
N GLY A 129 -8.07 14.65 -1.92
CA GLY A 129 -7.57 15.87 -1.29
C GLY A 129 -6.21 15.65 -0.63
N PHE A 130 -6.03 14.50 0.04
CA PHE A 130 -4.73 14.12 0.58
C PHE A 130 -3.69 13.86 -0.52
N SER A 131 -4.04 13.22 -1.63
CA SER A 131 -3.09 13.01 -2.74
C SER A 131 -2.65 14.32 -3.41
N LEU A 132 -3.51 15.35 -3.43
CA LEU A 132 -3.13 16.72 -3.83
C LEU A 132 -2.15 17.38 -2.84
N LEU A 133 -2.32 17.16 -1.53
CA LEU A 133 -1.35 17.61 -0.53
C LEU A 133 0.00 16.93 -0.73
N MET A 134 0.02 15.62 -1.00
CA MET A 134 1.26 14.90 -1.33
C MET A 134 1.91 15.43 -2.62
N LEU A 135 1.12 15.74 -3.66
CA LEU A 135 1.62 16.35 -4.89
C LEU A 135 2.33 17.68 -4.63
N ARG A 136 1.86 18.45 -3.64
CA ARG A 136 2.49 19.71 -3.20
C ARG A 136 3.51 19.54 -2.08
N GLU A 137 3.86 18.30 -1.73
CA GLU A 137 4.74 17.97 -0.60
C GLU A 137 4.34 18.71 0.68
N PHE A 138 3.04 18.73 0.96
CA PHE A 138 2.39 19.41 2.10
C PHE A 138 2.75 20.90 2.23
N PHE A 139 3.14 21.55 1.12
CA PHE A 139 3.63 22.93 1.09
C PHE A 139 4.90 23.16 1.93
N ALA A 140 5.58 22.09 2.34
CA ALA A 140 6.73 22.09 3.23
C ALA A 140 7.90 21.28 2.63
N ARG A 141 8.07 21.36 1.30
CA ARG A 141 9.08 20.60 0.53
C ARG A 141 10.46 20.61 1.17
N ASP A 142 11.03 21.79 1.41
CA ASP A 142 12.40 21.90 1.93
C ASP A 142 12.54 21.38 3.36
N PHE A 143 11.47 21.45 4.15
CA PHE A 143 11.44 20.89 5.50
C PHE A 143 11.34 19.37 5.46
N LEU A 144 10.41 18.81 4.69
CA LEU A 144 10.23 17.36 4.59
C LEU A 144 11.44 16.67 3.96
N LYS A 145 12.07 17.29 2.96
CA LYS A 145 13.29 16.76 2.33
C LYS A 145 14.48 16.69 3.29
N ARG A 146 14.52 17.49 4.36
CA ARG A 146 15.55 17.39 5.41
C ARG A 146 15.32 16.20 6.35
N TYR A 147 14.08 15.68 6.42
CA TYR A 147 13.69 14.62 7.33
C TYR A 147 13.10 13.44 6.57
N PHE A 148 13.98 12.62 6.00
CA PHE A 148 13.65 11.44 5.20
C PHE A 148 12.52 10.56 5.76
N LEU A 149 12.58 10.25 7.06
CA LEU A 149 11.57 9.42 7.74
C LEU A 149 10.21 10.09 7.79
N LEU A 150 10.20 11.40 8.08
CA LEU A 150 8.99 12.19 8.15
C LEU A 150 8.37 12.32 6.76
N TYR A 151 9.19 12.46 5.73
CA TYR A 151 8.76 12.43 4.33
C TYR A 151 8.07 11.12 3.98
N ALA A 152 8.71 9.98 4.24
CA ALA A 152 8.13 8.67 3.95
C ALA A 152 6.84 8.42 4.75
N THR A 153 6.86 8.74 6.04
CA THR A 153 5.73 8.57 6.95
C THR A 153 4.53 9.41 6.53
N SER A 154 4.74 10.69 6.20
CA SER A 154 3.64 11.59 5.81
C SER A 154 2.93 11.12 4.55
N HIS A 155 3.67 10.61 3.57
CA HIS A 155 3.08 10.10 2.32
C HIS A 155 2.34 8.77 2.53
N MET A 156 2.79 7.91 3.44
CA MET A 156 2.12 6.64 3.73
C MET A 156 0.80 6.77 4.48
N LEU A 157 0.52 7.92 5.10
CA LEU A 157 -0.77 8.20 5.74
C LEU A 157 -1.94 8.20 4.74
N VAL A 158 -1.66 8.14 3.44
CA VAL A 158 -2.67 7.85 2.42
C VAL A 158 -3.29 6.46 2.60
N MET A 159 -2.56 5.48 3.14
CA MET A 159 -3.01 4.08 3.24
C MET A 159 -4.24 3.90 4.15
N PRO A 160 -4.27 4.46 5.38
CA PRO A 160 -5.50 4.48 6.18
C PRO A 160 -6.68 5.15 5.46
N LEU A 161 -6.44 6.24 4.72
CA LEU A 161 -7.50 6.92 3.96
C LEU A 161 -8.04 6.03 2.83
N LEU A 162 -7.18 5.25 2.17
CA LEU A 162 -7.60 4.25 1.19
C LEU A 162 -8.39 3.11 1.82
N SER A 163 -8.03 2.68 3.04
CA SER A 163 -8.82 1.69 3.78
C SER A 163 -10.23 2.24 4.06
N LEU A 164 -10.36 3.51 4.46
CA LEU A 164 -11.66 4.17 4.67
C LEU A 164 -12.45 4.34 3.37
N LEU A 165 -11.77 4.61 2.26
CA LEU A 165 -12.38 4.62 0.94
C LEU A 165 -13.02 3.26 0.63
N VAL A 166 -12.29 2.16 0.85
CA VAL A 166 -12.84 0.81 0.70
C VAL A 166 -14.00 0.57 1.66
N PHE A 167 -13.90 1.00 2.92
CA PHE A 167 -14.98 0.89 3.89
C PHE A 167 -16.26 1.57 3.41
N SER A 168 -16.20 2.85 3.05
CA SER A 168 -17.36 3.62 2.60
C SER A 168 -17.91 3.09 1.28
N PHE A 169 -17.02 2.67 0.38
CA PHE A 169 -17.40 2.06 -0.89
C PHE A 169 -18.12 0.72 -0.70
N ALA A 170 -17.62 -0.15 0.18
CA ALA A 170 -18.24 -1.44 0.45
C ALA A 170 -19.58 -1.28 1.20
N THR A 171 -19.59 -0.52 2.30
CA THR A 171 -20.69 -0.50 3.28
C THR A 171 -21.77 0.56 3.01
N ARG A 172 -21.52 1.53 2.12
CA ARG A 172 -22.37 2.75 1.95
C ARG A 172 -22.46 3.63 3.20
N ARG A 173 -21.54 3.49 4.14
CA ARG A 173 -21.48 4.33 5.34
C ARG A 173 -20.46 5.44 5.18
N TRP A 174 -20.63 6.51 5.94
CA TRP A 174 -19.68 7.61 5.92
C TRP A 174 -18.33 7.14 6.49
N PRO A 175 -17.20 7.72 6.05
CA PRO A 175 -15.88 7.26 6.48
C PRO A 175 -15.65 7.40 7.99
N TRP A 176 -16.31 8.36 8.65
CA TRP A 176 -16.27 8.52 10.11
C TRP A 176 -17.15 7.54 10.88
N ASP A 177 -18.07 6.82 10.22
CA ASP A 177 -18.86 5.75 10.83
C ASP A 177 -18.07 4.42 10.92
N ALA A 178 -16.80 4.42 10.49
CA ALA A 178 -15.93 3.26 10.55
C ALA A 178 -15.76 2.79 12.01
N PRO A 179 -16.00 1.50 12.31
CA PRO A 179 -15.84 0.96 13.65
C PRO A 179 -14.41 1.19 14.18
N PRO A 180 -14.20 1.36 15.49
CA PRO A 180 -12.86 1.58 16.06
C PRO A 180 -11.83 0.53 15.64
N TRP A 181 -12.22 -0.74 15.58
CA TRP A 181 -11.35 -1.83 15.12
C TRP A 181 -11.02 -1.77 13.63
N PHE A 182 -11.85 -1.12 12.81
CA PHE A 182 -11.54 -0.86 11.41
C PHE A 182 -10.43 0.18 11.30
N TRP A 183 -10.45 1.22 12.14
CA TRP A 183 -9.35 2.19 12.23
C TRP A 183 -8.03 1.53 12.64
N VAL A 184 -8.05 0.64 13.63
CA VAL A 184 -6.86 -0.14 14.02
C VAL A 184 -6.30 -0.90 12.81
N TYR A 185 -7.16 -1.55 12.03
CA TYR A 185 -6.73 -2.24 10.81
C TYR A 185 -6.27 -1.29 9.69
N ALA A 186 -6.90 -0.13 9.52
CA ALA A 186 -6.49 0.86 8.52
C ALA A 186 -5.02 1.31 8.75
N PHE A 187 -4.59 1.42 10.01
CA PHE A 187 -3.19 1.69 10.37
C PHE A 187 -2.26 0.50 10.15
N VAL A 188 -2.75 -0.73 10.09
CA VAL A 188 -1.93 -1.88 9.66
C VAL A 188 -1.45 -1.64 8.23
N GLY A 189 -2.32 -1.17 7.32
CA GLY A 189 -1.93 -0.85 5.94
C GLY A 189 -0.79 0.18 5.87
N PHE A 190 -0.78 1.15 6.79
CA PHE A 190 0.34 2.09 6.94
C PHE A 190 1.64 1.36 7.33
N PHE A 191 1.63 0.53 8.38
CA PHE A 191 2.84 -0.16 8.84
C PHE A 191 3.36 -1.19 7.82
N VAL A 192 2.46 -1.91 7.16
CA VAL A 192 2.79 -2.87 6.09
C VAL A 192 3.47 -2.16 4.92
N THR A 193 2.93 -1.01 4.49
CA THR A 193 3.55 -0.19 3.43
C THR A 193 4.89 0.39 3.89
N PHE A 194 4.97 0.88 5.13
CA PHE A 194 6.20 1.42 5.69
C PHE A 194 7.30 0.37 5.77
N ASN A 195 6.94 -0.85 6.16
CA ASN A 195 7.84 -1.98 6.18
C ASN A 195 8.43 -2.26 4.80
N TRP A 196 7.58 -2.28 3.76
CA TRP A 196 8.04 -2.47 2.39
C TRP A 196 8.93 -1.33 1.89
N GLU A 197 8.59 -0.08 2.19
CA GLU A 197 9.39 1.09 1.80
C GLU A 197 10.77 1.10 2.47
N VAL A 198 10.85 0.72 3.76
CA VAL A 198 12.14 0.55 4.43
C VAL A 198 12.91 -0.58 3.75
N SER A 199 12.28 -1.75 3.57
CA SER A 199 12.92 -2.95 3.02
C SER A 199 13.47 -2.76 1.60
N ARG A 200 12.73 -2.08 0.71
CA ARG A 200 13.20 -1.80 -0.67
C ARG A 200 14.33 -0.79 -0.75
N LYS A 201 14.54 -0.02 0.32
CA LYS A 201 15.60 0.99 0.42
C LYS A 201 16.74 0.54 1.35
N ILE A 202 16.73 -0.71 1.82
CA ILE A 202 17.90 -1.37 2.41
C ILE A 202 18.90 -1.66 1.29
N ARG A 203 20.13 -1.20 1.46
CA ARG A 203 21.22 -1.44 0.51
C ARG A 203 22.36 -2.21 1.18
N ALA A 204 23.08 -3.02 0.40
CA ALA A 204 24.38 -3.50 0.87
C ALA A 204 25.37 -2.32 0.93
N PRO A 205 26.41 -2.36 1.78
CA PRO A 205 27.39 -1.27 1.88
C PRO A 205 27.99 -0.84 0.53
N GLU A 206 28.22 -1.81 -0.35
CA GLU A 206 28.76 -1.65 -1.71
C GLU A 206 27.76 -1.07 -2.73
N GLN A 207 26.47 -0.94 -2.37
CA GLN A 207 25.42 -0.35 -3.22
C GLN A 207 25.00 1.05 -2.77
N GLU A 208 25.64 1.60 -1.74
CA GLU A 208 25.36 2.96 -1.32
C GLU A 208 25.81 3.95 -2.39
N ILE A 209 24.97 4.96 -2.65
CA ILE A 209 25.21 5.98 -3.68
C ILE A 209 25.40 7.30 -2.96
N ASP A 210 26.54 7.96 -3.14
CA ASP A 210 26.79 9.28 -2.56
C ASP A 210 25.74 10.31 -3.00
N GLY A 211 25.27 11.11 -2.05
CA GLY A 211 24.19 12.09 -2.28
C GLY A 211 22.76 11.53 -2.27
N VAL A 212 22.56 10.20 -2.26
CA VAL A 212 21.23 9.59 -2.12
C VAL A 212 21.01 9.12 -0.69
N GLU A 213 19.95 9.58 -0.04
CA GLU A 213 19.56 9.12 1.29
C GLU A 213 18.96 7.71 1.25
N SER A 214 19.35 6.87 2.22
CA SER A 214 18.88 5.51 2.40
C SER A 214 18.69 5.22 3.89
N TYR A 215 17.81 4.27 4.24
CA TYR A 215 17.63 3.88 5.64
C TYR A 215 18.90 3.27 6.22
N THR A 216 19.71 2.60 5.40
CA THR A 216 21.00 2.02 5.78
C THR A 216 22.08 3.06 6.05
N LYS A 217 22.00 4.27 5.46
CA LYS A 217 22.84 5.41 5.84
C LYS A 217 22.41 6.05 7.16
N ILE A 218 21.10 6.20 7.38
CA ILE A 218 20.56 6.87 8.57
C ILE A 218 20.69 5.99 9.82
N PHE A 219 20.33 4.71 9.72
CA PHE A 219 20.30 3.78 10.85
C PHE A 219 21.47 2.80 10.88
N GLY A 220 22.39 2.90 9.92
CA GLY A 220 23.43 1.89 9.68
C GLY A 220 22.90 0.64 8.98
N THR A 221 23.82 -0.17 8.47
CA THR A 221 23.54 -1.38 7.67
C THR A 221 22.53 -2.31 8.35
N PHE A 222 22.66 -2.51 9.66
CA PHE A 222 21.78 -3.41 10.41
C PHE A 222 20.59 -2.70 11.07
N GLY A 223 20.69 -1.41 11.39
CA GLY A 223 19.61 -0.69 12.06
C GLY A 223 18.35 -0.60 11.19
N ALA A 224 18.51 -0.43 9.87
CA ALA A 224 17.40 -0.49 8.93
C ALA A 224 16.70 -1.86 8.93
N ALA A 225 17.46 -2.95 9.07
CA ALA A 225 16.91 -4.30 9.13
C ALA A 225 16.17 -4.57 10.46
N TYR A 226 16.67 -4.04 11.58
CA TYR A 226 15.96 -4.10 12.86
C TYR A 226 14.67 -3.27 12.85
N LEU A 227 14.70 -2.10 12.20
CA LEU A 227 13.51 -1.26 12.02
C LEU A 227 12.40 -2.02 11.26
N VAL A 228 12.75 -2.77 10.21
CA VAL A 228 11.80 -3.66 9.50
C VAL A 228 11.19 -4.68 10.45
N LEU A 229 11.98 -5.35 11.29
CA LEU A 229 11.45 -6.32 12.25
C LEU A 229 10.54 -5.69 13.31
N ALA A 230 10.90 -4.49 13.79
CA ALA A 230 10.11 -3.77 14.79
C ALA A 230 8.75 -3.34 14.22
N ILE A 231 8.75 -2.72 13.03
CA ILE A 231 7.51 -2.34 12.31
C ILE A 231 6.64 -3.58 12.09
N ARG A 232 7.26 -4.71 11.73
CA ARG A 232 6.56 -5.97 11.49
C ARG A 232 5.95 -6.55 12.76
N ALA A 233 6.64 -6.48 13.88
CA ALA A 233 6.07 -6.94 15.16
C ALA A 233 4.82 -6.11 15.52
N ILE A 234 4.86 -4.80 15.28
CA ILE A 234 3.74 -3.88 15.51
C ILE A 234 2.56 -4.25 14.59
N ASP A 235 2.77 -4.39 13.28
CA ASP A 235 1.68 -4.73 12.36
C ASP A 235 1.03 -6.08 12.68
N THR A 236 1.83 -7.09 13.05
CA THR A 236 1.36 -8.42 13.39
C THR A 236 0.56 -8.39 14.69
N ALA A 237 0.98 -7.61 15.68
CA ALA A 237 0.27 -7.43 16.94
C ALA A 237 -1.09 -6.72 16.76
N LEU A 238 -1.12 -5.66 15.93
CA LEU A 238 -2.36 -4.95 15.63
C LEU A 238 -3.38 -5.87 14.95
N VAL A 239 -2.95 -6.68 13.99
CA VAL A 239 -3.82 -7.59 13.25
C VAL A 239 -4.28 -8.75 14.11
N ALA A 240 -3.39 -9.32 14.93
CA ALA A 240 -3.76 -10.33 15.90
C ALA A 240 -4.82 -9.81 16.87
N SER A 241 -4.75 -8.52 17.25
CA SER A 241 -5.73 -7.86 18.12
C SER A 241 -7.09 -7.72 17.43
N VAL A 242 -7.11 -7.28 16.17
CA VAL A 242 -8.35 -7.23 15.34
C VAL A 242 -8.94 -8.63 15.17
N GLY A 243 -8.10 -9.63 14.89
CA GLY A 243 -8.51 -11.03 14.79
C GLY A 243 -9.09 -11.57 16.11
N HIS A 244 -8.50 -11.20 17.25
CA HIS A 244 -8.98 -11.60 18.57
C HIS A 244 -10.35 -11.01 18.87
N HIS A 245 -10.54 -9.72 18.58
CA HIS A 245 -11.84 -9.07 18.69
C HIS A 245 -12.90 -9.75 17.81
N LEU A 246 -12.53 -10.13 16.59
CA LEU A 246 -13.40 -10.85 15.68
C LEU A 246 -13.56 -12.32 16.02
N GLY A 247 -12.83 -12.88 16.99
CA GLY A 247 -12.87 -14.30 17.37
C GLY A 247 -12.44 -15.25 16.25
N VAL A 248 -11.41 -14.91 15.48
CA VAL A 248 -10.90 -15.75 14.37
C VAL A 248 -10.23 -17.04 14.88
N SER A 249 -10.04 -17.99 13.97
CA SER A 249 -9.47 -19.31 14.25
C SER A 249 -8.02 -19.27 14.74
N ARG A 250 -7.62 -20.28 15.52
CA ARG A 250 -6.22 -20.51 15.91
C ARG A 250 -5.29 -20.63 14.69
N TRP A 251 -5.79 -21.19 13.58
CA TRP A 251 -5.02 -21.33 12.34
C TRP A 251 -4.49 -19.98 11.84
N PHE A 252 -5.30 -18.90 11.91
CA PHE A 252 -4.91 -17.58 11.45
C PHE A 252 -3.68 -17.05 12.20
N TYR A 253 -3.64 -17.23 13.51
CA TYR A 253 -2.48 -16.84 14.32
C TYR A 253 -1.23 -17.66 14.00
N VAL A 254 -1.38 -18.97 13.77
CA VAL A 254 -0.26 -19.83 13.34
C VAL A 254 0.27 -19.36 11.98
N ALA A 255 -0.61 -18.99 11.05
CA ALA A 255 -0.24 -18.46 9.75
C ALA A 255 0.53 -17.13 9.85
N LEU A 256 0.06 -16.21 10.71
CA LEU A 256 0.75 -14.93 10.96
C LEU A 256 2.15 -15.15 11.56
N VAL A 257 2.28 -16.05 12.53
CA VAL A 257 3.59 -16.39 13.14
C VAL A 257 4.52 -17.03 12.11
N ALA A 258 4.02 -17.95 11.28
CA ALA A 258 4.82 -18.56 10.22
C ALA A 258 5.29 -17.52 9.20
N LEU A 259 4.41 -16.60 8.81
CA LEU A 259 4.71 -15.52 7.89
C LEU A 259 5.76 -14.54 8.47
N TYR A 260 5.65 -14.22 9.77
CA TYR A 260 6.68 -13.48 10.50
C TYR A 260 8.02 -14.21 10.51
N ALA A 261 8.02 -15.52 10.76
CA ALA A 261 9.22 -16.35 10.80
C ALA A 261 9.98 -16.39 9.46
N VAL A 262 9.25 -16.43 8.32
CA VAL A 262 9.87 -16.34 6.98
C VAL A 262 10.62 -15.03 6.80
N CYS A 263 10.06 -13.91 7.30
CA CYS A 263 10.69 -12.61 7.20
C CYS A 263 11.87 -12.47 8.18
N LEU A 264 11.75 -13.07 9.36
CA LEU A 264 12.85 -13.18 10.33
C LEU A 264 14.02 -13.98 9.76
N PHE A 265 13.75 -15.04 9.01
CA PHE A 265 14.78 -15.80 8.29
C PHE A 265 15.51 -14.91 7.26
N GLY A 266 14.78 -14.12 6.46
CA GLY A 266 15.37 -13.15 5.55
C GLY A 266 16.25 -12.11 6.25
N PHE A 267 15.81 -11.62 7.41
CA PHE A 267 16.62 -10.74 8.25
C PHE A 267 17.94 -11.40 8.66
N PHE A 268 17.91 -12.64 9.16
CA PHE A 268 19.12 -13.34 9.57
C PHE A 268 20.08 -13.56 8.41
N GLN A 269 19.56 -13.93 7.22
CA GLN A 269 20.38 -14.06 6.02
C GLN A 269 21.14 -12.76 5.70
N TYR A 270 20.46 -11.61 5.72
CA TYR A 270 21.09 -10.31 5.50
C TYR A 270 22.05 -9.92 6.64
N ARG A 271 21.68 -10.18 7.90
CA ARG A 271 22.48 -9.87 9.08
C ARG A 271 23.83 -10.58 9.10
N PHE A 272 23.85 -11.84 8.69
CA PHE A 272 25.08 -12.65 8.63
C PHE A 272 25.85 -12.44 7.32
N ARG A 273 25.17 -12.07 6.23
CA ARG A 273 25.78 -11.87 4.90
C ARG A 273 25.15 -10.66 4.20
N PRO A 274 25.59 -9.43 4.48
CA PRO A 274 25.00 -8.20 3.94
C PRO A 274 25.41 -7.95 2.48
N THR A 275 25.07 -8.89 1.59
CA THR A 275 25.36 -8.80 0.15
C THR A 275 24.15 -8.21 -0.62
N PRO A 276 24.36 -7.67 -1.82
CA PRO A 276 23.30 -7.15 -2.69
C PRO A 276 22.13 -8.10 -2.89
N ARG A 277 22.43 -9.40 -2.98
CA ARG A 277 21.42 -10.46 -3.10
C ARG A 277 20.50 -10.50 -1.88
N HIS A 278 21.05 -10.50 -0.67
CA HIS A 278 20.26 -10.57 0.55
C HIS A 278 19.51 -9.26 0.83
N ALA A 279 20.08 -8.11 0.46
CA ALA A 279 19.35 -6.83 0.48
C ALA A 279 18.11 -6.90 -0.44
N LYS A 280 18.27 -7.43 -1.66
CA LYS A 280 17.13 -7.62 -2.58
C LYS A 280 16.11 -8.63 -2.05
N MET A 281 16.55 -9.68 -1.35
CA MET A 281 15.63 -10.64 -0.72
C MET A 281 14.78 -10.00 0.39
N MET A 282 15.30 -9.03 1.15
CA MET A 282 14.49 -8.29 2.13
C MET A 282 13.31 -7.58 1.46
N GLU A 283 13.53 -6.94 0.31
CA GLU A 283 12.46 -6.33 -0.50
C GLU A 283 11.44 -7.38 -0.97
N VAL A 284 11.91 -8.53 -1.46
CA VAL A 284 11.04 -9.62 -1.94
C VAL A 284 10.20 -10.18 -0.79
N TYR A 285 10.80 -10.44 0.37
CA TYR A 285 10.08 -10.92 1.56
C TYR A 285 9.06 -9.88 2.05
N ALA A 286 9.39 -8.59 2.01
CA ALA A 286 8.43 -7.54 2.35
C ALA A 286 7.28 -7.48 1.35
N GLY A 287 7.55 -7.54 0.03
CA GLY A 287 6.51 -7.56 -0.99
C GLY A 287 5.59 -8.78 -0.89
N MET A 288 6.17 -9.97 -0.71
CA MET A 288 5.42 -11.21 -0.47
C MET A 288 4.60 -11.12 0.81
N TYR A 289 5.17 -10.56 1.87
CA TYR A 289 4.45 -10.34 3.12
C TYR A 289 3.18 -9.56 2.90
N MET A 290 3.22 -8.41 2.24
CA MET A 290 2.02 -7.57 2.03
C MET A 290 0.88 -8.36 1.37
N ILE A 291 1.19 -9.08 0.29
CA ILE A 291 0.19 -9.84 -0.48
C ILE A 291 -0.36 -11.02 0.33
N VAL A 292 0.53 -11.83 0.93
CA VAL A 292 0.12 -13.02 1.69
C VAL A 292 -0.63 -12.61 2.95
N PHE A 293 -0.20 -11.53 3.60
CA PHE A 293 -0.86 -10.94 4.76
C PHE A 293 -2.32 -10.59 4.46
N ASP A 294 -2.56 -9.79 3.41
CA ASP A 294 -3.91 -9.39 3.02
C ASP A 294 -4.77 -10.60 2.63
N LEU A 295 -4.17 -11.56 1.92
CA LEU A 295 -4.83 -12.80 1.55
C LEU A 295 -5.25 -13.64 2.77
N LEU A 296 -4.38 -13.75 3.79
CA LEU A 296 -4.69 -14.49 5.03
C LEU A 296 -5.90 -13.88 5.75
N VAL A 297 -5.97 -12.54 5.83
CA VAL A 297 -7.12 -11.84 6.41
C VAL A 297 -8.39 -12.15 5.61
N ALA A 298 -8.35 -12.00 4.29
CA ALA A 298 -9.50 -12.27 3.43
C ALA A 298 -9.98 -13.73 3.55
N VAL A 299 -9.06 -14.70 3.52
CA VAL A 299 -9.35 -16.14 3.62
C VAL A 299 -9.96 -16.49 4.98
N GLU A 300 -9.43 -15.96 6.09
CA GLU A 300 -9.99 -16.25 7.42
C GLU A 300 -11.40 -15.65 7.59
N LEU A 301 -11.64 -14.45 7.05
CA LEU A 301 -12.97 -13.85 7.09
C LEU A 301 -13.97 -14.65 6.25
N VAL A 302 -13.58 -15.12 5.06
CA VAL A 302 -14.40 -16.02 4.24
C VAL A 302 -14.64 -17.36 4.95
N ARG A 303 -13.61 -17.96 5.56
CA ARG A 303 -13.72 -19.21 6.32
C ARG A 303 -14.74 -19.07 7.46
N LYS A 304 -14.71 -17.94 8.16
CA LYS A 304 -15.53 -17.70 9.34
C LYS A 304 -16.98 -17.34 9.00
N TYR A 305 -17.19 -16.51 7.98
CA TYR A 305 -18.50 -15.92 7.69
C TYR A 305 -19.17 -16.49 6.42
N GLY A 306 -18.44 -17.30 5.66
CA GLY A 306 -18.88 -17.82 4.38
C GLY A 306 -18.74 -16.81 3.23
N LEU A 307 -18.58 -17.32 2.02
CA LEU A 307 -18.64 -16.57 0.77
C LEU A 307 -19.95 -16.91 0.05
N ARG A 308 -20.71 -15.90 -0.37
CA ARG A 308 -21.86 -16.03 -1.26
C ARG A 308 -21.57 -15.40 -2.61
#